data_AF-A0A0K1Q6K3-F1
#
_entry.id   AF-A0A0K1Q6K3-F1
#
_cell.length_a   1.000
_cell.length_b   1.000
_cell.length_c   1.000
_cell.angle_alpha   90.00
_cell.angle_beta   90.00
_cell.angle_gamma   90.00
#
_symmetry.space_group_name_H-M   'P 1'
#
loop_
_entity.id
_entity.type
_entity.pdbx_description
1 polymer ?
#
loop_
_entity_poly.entity_id
_entity_poly.type
_entity_poly.pdbx_seq_one_letter_code
_entity_poly.pdbx_strand_id
1 'polypeptide(L)'
;MVAVGVLGARDATAACEANSLTCAVVPAELHAKIKDKLPTELDSGWVEKGSIKVRTRFSVDPVGGEPLVSVDMPRGALLEVSWPEKGVLTVKPVTSGEASGTMNVHYTLKPHLEASIYGIGNDHDANSLLNMVSGASFNDDSRGSAPILPWGFRAASVQTTAPDLDQSTIFGVSFYTLGVDYGTAEGMLYVQASTRPTFSFVTKEVRLDSETVTTDGGAAKITVADLDGVDVVGHVTGELGYSGTLKMRPVVTVDSVYGVPTYGLGDFGFTAVSKDYVGEPQKVAFDAAVFHIPLANVKVPSKGVDFGTVKAGKQAEKSIKITNTGELGAILTFTSSDPQFSVPKDSVQVGSKGDYDLAVKLKPANDGSASATITVKSNDPDSPEQTFRVGANGASLDSDDDSDSPGHRGNGVDRLGDLPMPSSGCSVASTHRASGFGWAGLGAGLGLAALVARRSRHSSRP
;
A
#
# COMPACT_ATOMS: atom_id res chain seq x y z
N MET A 1 1.56 -38.60 -23.79
CA MET A 1 0.30 -37.88 -24.10
C MET A 1 -0.50 -37.80 -22.80
N VAL A 2 -1.03 -36.66 -22.37
CA VAL A 2 -1.23 -35.39 -23.08
C VAL A 2 -0.48 -34.25 -22.37
N ALA A 3 0.24 -33.44 -23.12
CA ALA A 3 0.61 -32.09 -22.70
C ALA A 3 -0.45 -31.13 -23.22
N VAL A 4 -0.85 -30.15 -22.41
CA VAL A 4 -1.60 -28.97 -22.86
C VAL A 4 -0.76 -27.76 -22.45
N GLY A 5 -0.56 -26.82 -23.36
CA GLY A 5 0.28 -25.66 -23.10
C GLY A 5 -0.17 -24.41 -23.83
N VAL A 6 0.42 -23.31 -23.37
CA VAL A 6 0.61 -22.02 -24.05
C VAL A 6 -0.64 -21.18 -24.36
N LEU A 7 -0.85 -20.18 -23.50
CA LEU A 7 -0.89 -18.76 -23.88
C LEU A 7 0.01 -18.02 -22.86
N GLY A 8 0.79 -16.99 -23.17
CA GLY A 8 0.94 -16.32 -24.46
C GLY A 8 1.38 -14.86 -24.31
N ALA A 9 2.38 -14.56 -23.47
CA ALA A 9 2.90 -13.20 -23.28
C ALA A 9 4.44 -13.19 -23.16
N ARG A 10 5.10 -12.39 -24.00
CA ARG A 10 6.52 -12.02 -23.89
C ARG A 10 6.67 -10.55 -24.28
N ASP A 11 6.72 -9.70 -23.28
CA ASP A 11 7.84 -8.77 -23.06
C ASP A 11 7.61 -8.04 -21.73
N ALA A 12 8.16 -8.63 -20.67
CA ALA A 12 8.35 -7.99 -19.38
C ALA A 12 9.77 -8.32 -18.93
N THR A 13 10.55 -7.31 -18.54
CA THR A 13 11.89 -7.51 -17.98
C THR A 13 11.77 -8.04 -16.54
N ALA A 14 11.50 -9.34 -16.46
CA ALA A 14 11.69 -10.26 -15.34
C ALA A 14 11.25 -9.81 -13.94
N ALA A 15 9.94 -9.84 -13.66
CA ALA A 15 9.43 -9.92 -12.28
C ALA A 15 9.66 -11.34 -11.72
N CYS A 16 10.90 -11.60 -11.26
CA CYS A 16 11.47 -12.92 -10.93
C CYS A 16 11.52 -13.96 -12.08
N GLU A 17 12.58 -14.77 -12.15
CA GLU A 17 12.57 -15.96 -13.00
C GLU A 17 11.76 -17.09 -12.35
N ALA A 18 11.10 -17.92 -13.16
CA ALA A 18 10.40 -19.09 -12.64
C ALA A 18 11.38 -20.05 -11.94
N ASN A 19 11.15 -20.29 -10.65
CA ASN A 19 12.01 -21.06 -9.72
C ASN A 19 13.30 -20.35 -9.25
N SER A 20 13.39 -19.02 -9.34
CA SER A 20 14.45 -18.28 -8.65
C SER A 20 14.39 -18.50 -7.14
N LEU A 21 15.47 -19.00 -6.56
CA LEU A 21 15.60 -19.31 -5.12
C LEU A 21 15.34 -18.11 -4.21
N THR A 22 15.79 -16.93 -4.66
CA THR A 22 15.94 -15.72 -3.84
C THR A 22 15.11 -14.54 -4.37
N CYS A 23 13.97 -14.82 -5.02
CA CYS A 23 13.05 -13.78 -5.52
C CYS A 23 11.59 -14.23 -5.42
N ALA A 24 10.71 -13.32 -5.00
CA ALA A 24 9.26 -13.50 -4.94
C ALA A 24 8.54 -12.24 -5.44
N VAL A 25 7.32 -12.39 -5.97
CA VAL A 25 6.45 -11.25 -6.32
C VAL A 25 5.26 -11.25 -5.38
N VAL A 26 5.10 -10.18 -4.59
CA VAL A 26 4.01 -10.04 -3.61
C VAL A 26 3.00 -8.97 -4.05
N PRO A 27 1.70 -9.30 -4.09
CA PRO A 27 0.66 -8.32 -4.40
C PRO A 27 0.16 -7.61 -3.15
N ALA A 28 -0.29 -6.37 -3.31
CA ALA A 28 -1.29 -5.77 -2.43
C ALA A 28 -2.36 -5.04 -3.25
N GLU A 29 -3.55 -4.95 -2.67
CA GLU A 29 -4.64 -4.10 -3.16
C GLU A 29 -4.36 -2.65 -2.76
N LEU A 30 -4.56 -1.72 -3.69
CA LEU A 30 -4.51 -0.27 -3.42
C LEU A 30 -5.85 0.37 -3.76
N HIS A 31 -6.36 1.17 -2.83
CA HIS A 31 -7.58 1.95 -3.01
C HIS A 31 -7.35 3.40 -2.55
N ALA A 32 -7.78 4.35 -3.37
CA ALA A 32 -7.88 5.76 -3.01
C ALA A 32 -9.22 6.34 -3.49
N LYS A 33 -9.77 7.28 -2.71
CA LYS A 33 -11.09 7.87 -2.97
C LYS A 33 -11.07 9.35 -2.66
N ILE A 34 -11.40 10.18 -3.65
CA ILE A 34 -11.65 11.60 -3.47
C ILE A 34 -13.16 11.77 -3.35
N LYS A 35 -13.61 12.15 -2.14
CA LYS A 35 -15.05 12.29 -1.82
C LYS A 35 -15.55 13.73 -1.91
N ASP A 36 -14.64 14.70 -2.00
CA ASP A 36 -14.99 16.11 -2.08
C ASP A 36 -15.26 16.52 -3.52
N LYS A 37 -16.07 17.58 -3.68
CA LYS A 37 -16.30 18.25 -4.96
C LYS A 37 -15.02 18.89 -5.50
N LEU A 38 -14.99 19.23 -6.79
CA LEU A 38 -13.88 20.02 -7.34
C LEU A 38 -13.79 21.38 -6.63
N PRO A 39 -12.58 21.82 -6.20
CA PRO A 39 -12.37 23.13 -5.59
C PRO A 39 -12.72 24.32 -6.48
N THR A 40 -12.63 24.16 -7.80
CA THR A 40 -12.97 25.22 -8.77
C THR A 40 -14.48 25.35 -8.94
N GLU A 41 -15.02 26.49 -8.53
CA GLU A 41 -16.38 26.91 -8.88
C GLU A 41 -16.43 27.46 -10.32
N LEU A 42 -17.44 27.05 -11.07
CA LEU A 42 -17.60 27.34 -12.50
C LEU A 42 -18.71 28.38 -12.69
N ASP A 43 -18.35 29.66 -12.64
CA ASP A 43 -19.27 30.80 -12.72
C ASP A 43 -19.59 31.18 -14.19
N SER A 44 -20.86 31.34 -14.56
CA SER A 44 -21.26 31.90 -15.85
C SER A 44 -20.81 33.36 -16.05
N GLY A 45 -20.80 34.17 -14.98
CA GLY A 45 -20.98 35.62 -15.08
C GLY A 45 -22.40 36.00 -15.50
N TRP A 46 -22.76 37.27 -15.41
CA TRP A 46 -24.10 37.72 -15.78
C TRP A 46 -24.32 37.66 -17.31
N VAL A 47 -25.37 36.96 -17.73
CA VAL A 47 -25.94 37.06 -19.07
C VAL A 47 -27.28 37.79 -19.01
N GLU A 48 -27.50 38.71 -19.95
CA GLU A 48 -28.63 39.64 -19.90
C GLU A 48 -29.36 39.68 -21.24
N LYS A 49 -30.71 39.71 -21.20
CA LYS A 49 -31.57 39.84 -22.37
C LYS A 49 -32.88 40.53 -21.97
N GLY A 50 -33.04 41.77 -22.41
CA GLY A 50 -34.17 42.61 -22.00
C GLY A 50 -34.19 42.84 -20.48
N SER A 51 -35.33 42.58 -19.85
CA SER A 51 -35.53 42.70 -18.40
C SER A 51 -35.14 41.45 -17.60
N ILE A 52 -34.43 40.49 -18.22
CA ILE A 52 -34.01 39.24 -17.59
C ILE A 52 -32.49 39.16 -17.55
N LYS A 53 -31.96 38.95 -16.35
CA LYS A 53 -30.54 38.72 -16.06
C LYS A 53 -30.41 37.38 -15.36
N VAL A 54 -29.45 36.56 -15.77
CA VAL A 54 -29.18 35.25 -15.14
C VAL A 54 -27.68 35.09 -14.95
N ARG A 55 -27.29 34.54 -13.81
CA ARG A 55 -25.96 34.04 -13.53
C ARG A 55 -26.10 32.70 -12.82
N THR A 56 -25.33 31.72 -13.25
CA THR A 56 -25.30 30.40 -12.62
C THR A 56 -23.87 30.02 -12.32
N ARG A 57 -23.58 29.77 -11.05
CA ARG A 57 -22.35 29.11 -10.62
C ARG A 57 -22.61 27.60 -10.56
N PHE A 58 -21.63 26.79 -10.93
CA PHE A 58 -21.71 25.34 -10.79
C PHE A 58 -20.55 24.79 -9.98
N SER A 59 -20.85 23.79 -9.15
CA SER A 59 -19.84 22.88 -8.64
C SER A 59 -19.99 21.48 -9.25
N VAL A 60 -18.83 20.86 -9.50
CA VAL A 60 -18.72 19.46 -9.94
C VAL A 60 -18.62 18.60 -8.68
N ASP A 61 -19.73 17.96 -8.34
CA ASP A 61 -19.95 17.28 -7.07
C ASP A 61 -20.03 15.75 -7.23
N PRO A 62 -19.66 14.97 -6.20
CA PRO A 62 -19.96 13.53 -6.13
C PRO A 62 -21.47 13.25 -6.19
N VAL A 63 -21.84 12.12 -6.79
CA VAL A 63 -23.23 11.64 -6.87
C VAL A 63 -23.54 10.69 -5.70
N GLY A 64 -24.68 10.87 -5.04
CA GLY A 64 -25.25 9.85 -4.13
C GLY A 64 -24.42 9.43 -2.91
N GLY A 65 -23.31 10.11 -2.60
CA GLY A 65 -22.36 9.71 -1.57
C GLY A 65 -21.24 8.76 -2.07
N GLU A 66 -21.21 8.45 -3.36
CA GLU A 66 -20.06 7.84 -4.03
C GLU A 66 -18.89 8.85 -4.09
N PRO A 67 -17.63 8.40 -4.22
CA PRO A 67 -16.51 9.32 -4.44
C PRO A 67 -16.60 9.98 -5.83
N LEU A 68 -16.16 11.24 -5.93
CA LEU A 68 -16.00 11.95 -7.20
C LEU A 68 -15.02 11.21 -8.12
N VAL A 69 -13.91 10.74 -7.54
CA VAL A 69 -12.89 9.90 -8.20
C VAL A 69 -12.51 8.73 -7.30
N SER A 70 -12.49 7.52 -7.85
CA SER A 70 -11.82 6.36 -7.24
C SER A 70 -10.61 5.96 -8.08
N VAL A 71 -9.56 5.51 -7.39
CA VAL A 71 -8.38 4.91 -7.99
C VAL A 71 -8.17 3.57 -7.32
N ASP A 72 -8.40 2.48 -8.06
CA ASP A 72 -8.47 1.12 -7.54
C ASP A 72 -7.49 0.22 -8.30
N MET A 73 -6.57 -0.45 -7.59
CA MET A 73 -5.61 -1.42 -8.15
C MET A 73 -5.78 -2.79 -7.48
N PRO A 74 -6.91 -3.48 -7.69
CA PRO A 74 -7.23 -4.74 -6.98
C PRO A 74 -6.36 -5.93 -7.42
N ARG A 75 -5.56 -5.80 -8.49
CA ARG A 75 -4.66 -6.85 -8.97
C ARG A 75 -3.18 -6.50 -8.94
N GLY A 76 -2.81 -5.43 -8.25
CA GLY A 76 -1.41 -5.20 -7.92
C GLY A 76 -0.94 -3.76 -8.08
N ALA A 77 -0.72 -3.14 -6.94
CA ALA A 77 0.66 -2.88 -6.58
C ALA A 77 1.38 -4.24 -6.40
N LEU A 78 2.31 -4.55 -7.30
CA LEU A 78 3.19 -5.72 -7.17
C LEU A 78 4.56 -5.26 -6.72
N LEU A 79 5.10 -5.88 -5.66
CA LEU A 79 6.50 -5.73 -5.28
C LEU A 79 7.28 -6.98 -5.72
N GLU A 80 8.35 -6.77 -6.46
CA GLU A 80 9.45 -7.73 -6.59
C GLU A 80 10.27 -7.65 -5.30
N VAL A 81 10.49 -8.80 -4.67
CA VAL A 81 11.32 -8.96 -3.47
C VAL A 81 12.45 -9.90 -3.83
N SER A 82 13.70 -9.52 -3.54
CA SER A 82 14.86 -10.38 -3.76
C SER A 82 15.87 -10.28 -2.62
N TRP A 83 16.61 -11.34 -2.31
CA TRP A 83 17.57 -11.35 -1.20
C TRP A 83 18.96 -11.89 -1.61
N PRO A 84 19.77 -11.06 -2.31
CA PRO A 84 21.14 -11.42 -2.68
C PRO A 84 22.15 -11.21 -1.52
N GLU A 85 21.78 -10.46 -0.49
CA GLU A 85 22.59 -10.14 0.68
C GLU A 85 22.02 -10.85 1.92
N LYS A 86 22.89 -11.44 2.76
CA LYS A 86 22.48 -12.12 3.99
C LYS A 86 21.71 -11.16 4.92
N GLY A 87 20.50 -11.54 5.30
CA GLY A 87 19.63 -10.80 6.20
C GLY A 87 19.03 -9.53 5.60
N VAL A 88 19.08 -9.34 4.27
CA VAL A 88 18.59 -8.12 3.62
C VAL A 88 17.72 -8.46 2.40
N LEU A 89 16.44 -8.12 2.49
CA LEU A 89 15.52 -8.10 1.35
C LEU A 89 15.69 -6.77 0.59
N THR A 90 15.72 -6.85 -0.73
CA THR A 90 15.64 -5.72 -1.67
C THR A 90 14.27 -5.76 -2.34
N VAL A 91 13.49 -4.70 -2.16
CA VAL A 91 12.08 -4.63 -2.52
C VAL A 91 11.84 -3.53 -3.54
N LYS A 92 11.15 -3.82 -4.65
CA LYS A 92 10.96 -2.92 -5.81
C LYS A 92 9.53 -2.95 -6.35
N PRO A 93 8.91 -1.81 -6.65
CA PRO A 93 7.69 -1.73 -7.44
C PRO A 93 7.87 -2.34 -8.85
N VAL A 94 7.04 -3.32 -9.21
CA VAL A 94 6.94 -3.81 -10.60
C VAL A 94 6.04 -2.86 -11.38
N THR A 95 6.65 -2.01 -12.21
CA THR A 95 5.99 -0.92 -12.96
C THR A 95 5.61 -1.29 -14.39
N SER A 96 6.21 -2.36 -14.94
CA SER A 96 5.93 -2.87 -16.28
C SER A 96 4.83 -3.94 -16.26
N GLY A 97 4.01 -3.98 -17.32
CA GLY A 97 2.92 -4.95 -17.49
C GLY A 97 1.68 -4.35 -18.12
N GLU A 98 0.62 -5.16 -18.20
CA GLU A 98 -0.73 -4.69 -18.55
C GLU A 98 -1.35 -3.88 -17.40
N ALA A 99 -2.42 -3.14 -17.69
CA ALA A 99 -3.11 -2.34 -16.68
C ALA A 99 -3.70 -3.21 -15.55
N SER A 100 -3.25 -2.98 -14.31
CA SER A 100 -3.69 -3.70 -13.11
C SER A 100 -4.73 -2.94 -12.27
N GLY A 101 -5.03 -1.69 -12.62
CA GLY A 101 -6.01 -0.84 -11.94
C GLY A 101 -6.88 0.01 -12.86
N THR A 102 -7.81 0.74 -12.25
CA THR A 102 -8.74 1.66 -12.91
C THR A 102 -8.87 2.97 -12.14
N MET A 103 -8.95 4.08 -12.87
CA MET A 103 -9.42 5.36 -12.37
C MET A 103 -10.87 5.51 -12.84
N ASN A 104 -11.80 5.68 -11.90
CA ASN A 104 -13.21 5.90 -12.18
C ASN A 104 -13.60 7.31 -11.72
N VAL A 105 -14.43 7.99 -12.51
CA VAL A 105 -14.95 9.33 -12.23
C VAL A 105 -16.46 9.28 -12.36
N HIS A 106 -17.17 9.84 -11.38
CA HIS A 106 -18.62 9.93 -11.35
C HIS A 106 -19.05 11.23 -10.65
N TYR A 107 -19.73 12.12 -11.38
CA TYR A 107 -20.10 13.43 -10.86
C TYR A 107 -21.46 13.93 -11.37
N THR A 108 -21.97 14.96 -10.71
CA THR A 108 -23.13 15.76 -11.12
C THR A 108 -22.83 17.26 -10.97
N LEU A 109 -23.38 18.08 -11.86
CA LEU A 109 -23.35 19.54 -11.78
C LEU A 109 -24.42 20.07 -10.81
N LYS A 110 -24.00 20.64 -9.68
CA LYS A 110 -24.88 21.36 -8.76
C LYS A 110 -24.90 22.86 -9.08
N PRO A 111 -26.06 23.44 -9.44
CA PRO A 111 -26.18 24.87 -9.73
C PRO A 111 -26.39 25.71 -8.46
N HIS A 112 -25.90 26.94 -8.50
CA HIS A 112 -26.30 28.06 -7.66
C HIS A 112 -26.77 29.17 -8.60
N LEU A 113 -28.07 29.47 -8.58
CA LEU A 113 -28.75 30.38 -9.49
C LEU A 113 -28.91 31.77 -8.87
N GLU A 114 -28.35 32.79 -9.50
CA GLU A 114 -28.67 34.20 -9.30
C GLU A 114 -29.48 34.68 -10.51
N ALA A 115 -30.62 35.34 -10.30
CA ALA A 115 -31.44 35.87 -11.39
C ALA A 115 -32.08 37.22 -11.03
N SER A 116 -32.35 38.04 -12.04
CA SER A 116 -33.23 39.20 -11.93
C SER A 116 -34.23 39.16 -13.08
N ILE A 117 -35.51 38.99 -12.76
CA ILE A 117 -36.60 38.82 -13.73
C ILE A 117 -37.56 39.99 -13.54
N TYR A 118 -37.63 40.88 -14.53
CA TYR A 118 -38.42 42.14 -14.44
C TYR A 118 -38.12 42.99 -13.20
N GLY A 119 -36.86 42.96 -12.73
CA GLY A 119 -36.39 43.68 -11.55
C GLY A 119 -36.51 42.91 -10.24
N ILE A 120 -37.16 41.74 -10.23
CA ILE A 120 -37.30 40.87 -9.05
C ILE A 120 -36.05 39.99 -8.95
N GLY A 121 -35.25 40.23 -7.91
CA GLY A 121 -34.00 39.51 -7.64
C GLY A 121 -34.22 38.18 -6.93
N ASN A 122 -33.46 37.17 -7.34
CA ASN A 122 -33.49 35.79 -6.85
C ASN A 122 -32.06 35.26 -6.66
N ASP A 123 -31.83 34.50 -5.60
CA ASP A 123 -30.53 33.91 -5.26
C ASP A 123 -30.77 32.58 -4.51
N HIS A 124 -30.47 31.46 -5.17
CA HIS A 124 -30.82 30.12 -4.70
C HIS A 124 -29.69 29.13 -4.94
N ASP A 125 -29.19 28.52 -3.86
CA ASP A 125 -28.30 27.37 -3.93
C ASP A 125 -29.03 26.10 -4.40
N ALA A 126 -28.24 25.06 -4.70
CA ALA A 126 -28.74 23.77 -5.17
C ALA A 126 -29.82 23.15 -4.27
N ASN A 127 -29.69 23.24 -2.94
CA ASN A 127 -30.67 22.67 -2.02
C ASN A 127 -31.96 23.51 -1.99
N SER A 128 -31.84 24.84 -2.07
CA SER A 128 -32.98 25.74 -2.20
C SER A 128 -33.79 25.44 -3.47
N LEU A 129 -33.10 25.26 -4.61
CA LEU A 129 -33.73 24.92 -5.89
C LEU A 129 -34.46 23.57 -5.87
N LEU A 130 -33.88 22.54 -5.26
CA LEU A 130 -34.54 21.23 -5.10
C LEU A 130 -35.77 21.31 -4.16
N ASN A 131 -35.71 22.11 -3.10
CA ASN A 131 -36.83 22.29 -2.18
C ASN A 131 -37.99 23.11 -2.78
N MET A 132 -37.72 23.93 -3.80
CA MET A 132 -38.73 24.72 -4.51
C MET A 132 -39.63 23.88 -5.42
N VAL A 133 -39.15 22.75 -5.92
CA VAL A 133 -39.87 21.89 -6.88
C VAL A 133 -39.92 20.47 -6.32
N SER A 134 -41.06 20.11 -5.72
CA SER A 134 -41.24 18.81 -5.08
C SER A 134 -40.92 17.64 -6.03
N GLY A 135 -39.94 16.82 -5.64
CA GLY A 135 -39.49 15.67 -6.43
C GLY A 135 -38.48 15.99 -7.54
N ALA A 136 -37.96 17.22 -7.60
CA ALA A 136 -36.88 17.57 -8.51
C ALA A 136 -35.57 16.85 -8.19
N SER A 137 -34.76 16.65 -9.23
CA SER A 137 -33.37 16.25 -9.18
C SER A 137 -32.60 17.04 -10.25
N PHE A 138 -31.29 17.15 -10.11
CA PHE A 138 -30.45 17.68 -11.19
C PHE A 138 -30.22 16.58 -12.22
N ASN A 139 -30.49 16.90 -13.49
CA ASN A 139 -30.44 15.96 -14.60
C ASN A 139 -29.03 15.93 -15.23
N ASP A 140 -28.06 15.48 -14.44
CA ASP A 140 -26.68 15.22 -14.88
C ASP A 140 -26.08 14.08 -14.05
N ASP A 141 -25.69 13.00 -14.74
CA ASP A 141 -24.94 11.84 -14.24
C ASP A 141 -23.83 11.61 -15.27
N SER A 142 -22.65 12.16 -14.97
CA SER A 142 -21.51 12.19 -15.88
C SER A 142 -20.42 11.25 -15.37
N ARG A 143 -19.96 10.33 -16.24
CA ARG A 143 -19.05 9.24 -15.87
C ARG A 143 -17.85 9.12 -16.80
N GLY A 144 -16.78 8.53 -16.28
CA GLY A 144 -15.62 8.11 -17.07
C GLY A 144 -14.85 7.00 -16.35
N SER A 145 -14.16 6.15 -17.11
CA SER A 145 -13.17 5.22 -16.57
C SER A 145 -11.94 5.15 -17.47
N ALA A 146 -10.75 5.01 -16.90
CA ALA A 146 -9.51 4.76 -17.61
C ALA A 146 -8.67 3.67 -16.92
N PRO A 147 -7.98 2.81 -17.69
CA PRO A 147 -7.03 1.85 -17.13
C PRO A 147 -5.80 2.56 -16.56
N ILE A 148 -5.23 1.99 -15.50
CA ILE A 148 -3.97 2.44 -14.90
C ILE A 148 -2.97 1.29 -14.97
N LEU A 149 -1.75 1.61 -15.43
CA LEU A 149 -0.60 0.70 -15.37
C LEU A 149 -0.20 0.43 -13.91
N PRO A 150 0.54 -0.67 -13.62
CA PRO A 150 0.98 -0.98 -12.27
C PRO A 150 1.60 0.22 -11.56
N TRP A 151 1.18 0.43 -10.31
CA TRP A 151 1.53 1.57 -9.44
C TRP A 151 1.12 2.97 -9.92
N GLY A 152 0.69 3.18 -11.17
CA GLY A 152 0.23 4.49 -11.65
C GLY A 152 1.30 5.59 -11.75
N PHE A 153 2.59 5.24 -11.75
CA PHE A 153 3.68 6.22 -11.96
C PHE A 153 3.64 6.89 -13.33
N ARG A 154 3.06 6.23 -14.35
CA ARG A 154 2.69 6.85 -15.61
C ARG A 154 1.28 7.41 -15.50
N ALA A 155 1.12 8.69 -15.83
CA ALA A 155 -0.17 9.37 -15.77
C ALA A 155 -1.25 8.64 -16.58
N ALA A 156 -2.36 8.32 -15.93
CA ALA A 156 -3.58 7.82 -16.55
C ALA A 156 -4.56 8.99 -16.67
N SER A 157 -5.20 9.14 -17.84
CA SER A 157 -6.15 10.22 -18.11
C SER A 157 -7.48 9.68 -18.59
N VAL A 158 -8.57 10.28 -18.09
CA VAL A 158 -9.94 9.98 -18.50
C VAL A 158 -10.65 11.27 -18.85
N GLN A 159 -11.33 11.31 -19.99
CA GLN A 159 -12.31 12.36 -20.28
C GLN A 159 -13.71 11.80 -20.00
N THR A 160 -14.53 12.53 -19.24
CA THR A 160 -15.88 12.07 -18.92
C THR A 160 -16.83 12.27 -20.11
N THR A 161 -17.87 11.45 -20.17
CA THR A 161 -19.02 11.72 -21.03
C THR A 161 -19.86 12.87 -20.45
N ALA A 162 -20.60 13.55 -21.32
CA ALA A 162 -21.72 14.44 -20.98
C ALA A 162 -22.55 14.70 -22.26
N PRO A 163 -23.87 14.90 -22.18
CA PRO A 163 -24.71 15.24 -23.34
C PRO A 163 -24.33 16.59 -23.97
N ASP A 164 -24.77 16.82 -25.20
CA ASP A 164 -24.60 18.13 -25.84
C ASP A 164 -25.51 19.18 -25.20
N LEU A 165 -25.11 20.46 -25.22
CA LEU A 165 -25.76 21.53 -24.44
C LEU A 165 -27.26 21.67 -24.69
N ASP A 166 -27.72 21.46 -25.92
CA ASP A 166 -29.15 21.53 -26.30
C ASP A 166 -30.01 20.45 -25.60
N GLN A 167 -29.38 19.34 -25.19
CA GLN A 167 -30.01 18.21 -24.50
C GLN A 167 -29.74 18.20 -22.99
N SER A 168 -28.87 19.09 -22.50
CA SER A 168 -28.33 19.08 -21.14
C SER A 168 -29.02 20.10 -20.23
N THR A 169 -30.35 20.01 -20.12
CA THR A 169 -31.13 20.82 -19.17
C THR A 169 -30.95 20.24 -17.76
N ILE A 170 -30.20 20.95 -16.92
CA ILE A 170 -29.88 20.55 -15.54
C ILE A 170 -31.09 20.72 -14.62
N PHE A 171 -31.80 21.85 -14.77
CA PHE A 171 -32.91 22.25 -13.92
C PHE A 171 -33.85 23.22 -14.66
N GLY A 172 -35.11 23.31 -14.23
CA GLY A 172 -36.09 24.27 -14.73
C GLY A 172 -37.07 24.70 -13.65
N VAL A 173 -37.43 25.98 -13.62
CA VAL A 173 -38.25 26.59 -12.57
C VAL A 173 -39.16 27.67 -13.13
N SER A 174 -40.37 27.80 -12.59
CA SER A 174 -41.32 28.84 -13.04
C SER A 174 -40.95 30.21 -12.47
N PHE A 175 -41.29 31.27 -13.20
CA PHE A 175 -41.16 32.65 -12.73
C PHE A 175 -41.90 32.86 -11.39
N TYR A 176 -43.07 32.24 -11.23
CA TYR A 176 -43.84 32.27 -9.98
C TYR A 176 -43.10 31.64 -8.79
N THR A 177 -42.42 30.52 -9.03
CA THR A 177 -41.56 29.87 -8.01
C THR A 177 -40.36 30.74 -7.65
N LEU A 178 -39.89 31.59 -8.57
CA LEU A 178 -38.89 32.66 -8.37
C LEU A 178 -39.52 34.00 -7.93
N GLY A 179 -40.68 33.97 -7.27
CA GLY A 179 -41.30 35.15 -6.65
C GLY A 179 -41.82 36.22 -7.61
N VAL A 180 -41.85 35.96 -8.92
CA VAL A 180 -42.45 36.87 -9.92
C VAL A 180 -43.95 36.63 -9.97
N ASP A 181 -44.76 37.65 -9.74
CA ASP A 181 -46.21 37.50 -9.78
C ASP A 181 -46.74 37.40 -11.22
N TYR A 182 -47.87 36.70 -11.37
CA TYR A 182 -48.58 36.52 -12.65
C TYR A 182 -48.99 37.85 -13.32
N GLY A 183 -49.12 38.94 -12.55
CA GLY A 183 -49.39 40.28 -13.07
C GLY A 183 -48.15 40.99 -13.62
N THR A 184 -46.94 40.53 -13.31
CA THR A 184 -45.67 41.06 -13.84
C THR A 184 -45.21 40.25 -15.05
N ALA A 185 -44.99 38.94 -14.91
CA ALA A 185 -44.63 38.06 -16.01
C ALA A 185 -44.86 36.58 -15.70
N GLU A 186 -45.23 35.82 -16.72
CA GLU A 186 -45.43 34.37 -16.68
C GLU A 186 -44.41 33.68 -17.59
N GLY A 187 -43.87 32.54 -17.17
CA GLY A 187 -42.85 31.83 -17.93
C GLY A 187 -42.00 30.87 -17.10
N MET A 188 -41.02 30.26 -17.76
CA MET A 188 -40.08 29.31 -17.20
C MET A 188 -38.63 29.75 -17.44
N LEU A 189 -37.78 29.56 -16.44
CA LEU A 189 -36.33 29.64 -16.56
C LEU A 189 -35.75 28.23 -16.50
N TYR A 190 -35.15 27.79 -17.60
CA TYR A 190 -34.36 26.57 -17.70
C TYR A 190 -32.87 26.90 -17.68
N VAL A 191 -32.08 26.07 -17.02
CA VAL A 191 -30.63 26.15 -17.00
C VAL A 191 -30.07 24.94 -17.72
N GLN A 192 -29.47 25.18 -18.89
CA GLN A 192 -28.69 24.17 -19.60
C GLN A 192 -27.20 24.34 -19.29
N ALA A 193 -26.52 23.24 -18.98
CA ALA A 193 -25.08 23.22 -18.81
C ALA A 193 -24.52 21.84 -19.13
N SER A 194 -23.29 21.79 -19.65
CA SER A 194 -22.58 20.56 -20.00
C SER A 194 -21.08 20.81 -19.89
N THR A 195 -20.35 19.88 -19.30
CA THR A 195 -18.89 19.89 -19.25
C THR A 195 -18.35 18.49 -19.49
N ARG A 196 -17.16 18.38 -20.09
CA ARG A 196 -16.47 17.10 -20.36
C ARG A 196 -15.04 17.16 -19.81
N PRO A 197 -14.88 17.26 -18.48
CA PRO A 197 -13.57 17.33 -17.84
C PRO A 197 -12.69 16.14 -18.21
N THR A 198 -11.41 16.45 -18.43
CA THR A 198 -10.34 15.48 -18.41
C THR A 198 -9.73 15.47 -17.02
N PHE A 199 -9.79 14.31 -16.37
CA PHE A 199 -9.09 14.03 -15.12
C PHE A 199 -7.80 13.27 -15.44
N SER A 200 -6.72 13.56 -14.72
CA SER A 200 -5.44 12.86 -14.85
C SER A 200 -4.88 12.49 -13.48
N PHE A 201 -4.62 11.20 -13.26
CA PHE A 201 -4.02 10.70 -12.02
C PHE A 201 -2.58 10.24 -12.27
N VAL A 202 -1.67 10.57 -11.36
CA VAL A 202 -0.30 10.05 -11.34
C VAL A 202 0.21 9.83 -9.91
N THR A 203 0.80 8.66 -9.65
CA THR A 203 1.50 8.36 -8.40
C THR A 203 2.81 9.13 -8.33
N LYS A 204 3.11 9.72 -7.16
CA LYS A 204 4.31 10.53 -6.91
C LYS A 204 5.29 9.87 -5.95
N GLU A 205 4.78 9.12 -4.99
CA GLU A 205 5.59 8.55 -3.92
C GLU A 205 5.00 7.20 -3.48
N VAL A 206 5.87 6.19 -3.38
CA VAL A 206 5.59 4.93 -2.71
C VAL A 206 6.59 4.82 -1.55
N ARG A 207 6.14 4.93 -0.31
CA ARG A 207 6.99 4.69 0.86
C ARG A 207 6.71 3.28 1.39
N LEU A 208 7.76 2.47 1.51
CA LEU A 208 7.71 1.12 2.08
C LEU A 208 8.37 1.19 3.46
N ASP A 209 7.58 0.98 4.50
CA ASP A 209 7.89 1.31 5.90
C ASP A 209 8.43 2.75 6.05
N SER A 210 9.76 2.88 6.15
CA SER A 210 10.49 4.15 6.32
C SER A 210 11.35 4.54 5.12
N GLU A 211 11.50 3.68 4.11
CA GLU A 211 12.27 4.00 2.90
C GLU A 211 11.37 4.46 1.76
N THR A 212 11.79 5.51 1.06
CA THR A 212 10.98 6.15 0.02
C THR A 212 11.41 5.70 -1.37
N VAL A 213 10.50 5.04 -2.09
CA VAL A 213 10.63 4.69 -3.49
C VAL A 213 9.87 5.72 -4.33
N THR A 214 10.58 6.75 -4.79
CA THR A 214 10.00 7.92 -5.49
C THR A 214 9.91 7.77 -7.01
N THR A 215 10.52 6.73 -7.60
CA THR A 215 10.60 6.57 -9.06
C THR A 215 10.42 5.14 -9.51
N ASP A 216 10.06 4.98 -10.78
CA ASP A 216 10.24 3.75 -11.54
C ASP A 216 11.68 3.20 -11.34
N GLY A 217 11.80 1.89 -11.07
CA GLY A 217 13.05 1.20 -10.78
C GLY A 217 13.71 1.50 -9.42
N GLY A 218 13.13 2.33 -8.55
CA GLY A 218 13.62 2.52 -7.20
C GLY A 218 13.46 1.29 -6.31
N ALA A 219 14.29 1.16 -5.28
CA ALA A 219 14.31 -0.01 -4.38
C ALA A 219 14.41 0.41 -2.91
N ALA A 220 13.78 -0.36 -2.03
CA ALA A 220 13.95 -0.30 -0.58
C ALA A 220 14.73 -1.52 -0.06
N LYS A 221 15.48 -1.37 1.04
CA LYS A 221 16.14 -2.45 1.77
C LYS A 221 15.46 -2.71 3.11
N ILE A 222 15.23 -3.98 3.42
CA ILE A 222 14.56 -4.42 4.65
C ILE A 222 15.42 -5.49 5.32
N THR A 223 15.86 -5.23 6.55
CA THR A 223 16.64 -6.19 7.33
C THR A 223 15.74 -7.24 7.96
N VAL A 224 16.09 -8.52 7.83
CA VAL A 224 15.37 -9.67 8.41
C VAL A 224 16.32 -10.55 9.20
N ALA A 225 15.82 -11.17 10.27
CA ALA A 225 16.55 -12.10 11.11
C ALA A 225 15.59 -13.06 11.85
N ASP A 226 15.70 -14.35 11.58
CA ASP A 226 14.89 -15.43 12.15
C ASP A 226 13.38 -15.19 12.02
N LEU A 227 12.92 -14.96 10.78
CA LEU A 227 11.51 -14.69 10.46
C LEU A 227 10.95 -15.72 9.47
N ASP A 228 9.78 -16.28 9.78
CA ASP A 228 9.05 -17.16 8.86
C ASP A 228 8.39 -16.38 7.70
N GLY A 229 8.18 -15.08 7.88
CA GLY A 229 7.61 -14.12 6.93
C GLY A 229 7.69 -12.69 7.51
N VAL A 230 7.52 -11.67 6.68
CA VAL A 230 7.55 -10.25 7.09
C VAL A 230 6.46 -9.44 6.39
N ASP A 231 5.77 -8.60 7.16
CA ASP A 231 4.77 -7.65 6.66
C ASP A 231 5.42 -6.27 6.46
N VAL A 232 5.29 -5.71 5.25
CA VAL A 232 5.82 -4.38 4.89
C VAL A 232 4.65 -3.42 4.66
N VAL A 233 4.65 -2.25 5.30
CA VAL A 233 3.55 -1.29 5.17
C VAL A 233 3.85 -0.27 4.07
N GLY A 234 3.05 -0.28 3.02
CA GLY A 234 3.11 0.68 1.93
C GLY A 234 2.18 1.88 2.15
N HIS A 235 2.74 3.08 2.06
CA HIS A 235 2.01 4.34 1.93
C HIS A 235 2.22 4.90 0.52
N VAL A 236 1.14 5.03 -0.24
CA VAL A 236 1.19 5.56 -1.61
C VAL A 236 0.53 6.92 -1.65
N THR A 237 1.15 7.89 -2.33
CA THR A 237 0.55 9.18 -2.64
C THR A 237 0.70 9.54 -4.10
N GLY A 238 -0.26 10.29 -4.62
CA GLY A 238 -0.31 10.78 -5.98
C GLY A 238 -0.96 12.14 -6.09
N GLU A 239 -1.12 12.61 -7.32
CA GLU A 239 -1.83 13.84 -7.66
C GLU A 239 -2.93 13.55 -8.68
N LEU A 240 -4.09 14.18 -8.49
CA LEU A 240 -5.16 14.27 -9.45
C LEU A 240 -5.19 15.69 -10.05
N GLY A 241 -4.85 15.82 -11.32
CA GLY A 241 -5.13 17.00 -12.12
C GLY A 241 -6.53 16.93 -12.75
N TYR A 242 -7.12 18.09 -13.03
CA TYR A 242 -8.36 18.18 -13.79
C TYR A 242 -8.42 19.47 -14.61
N SER A 243 -9.02 19.38 -15.80
CA SER A 243 -9.28 20.51 -16.69
C SER A 243 -10.49 20.25 -17.58
N GLY A 244 -11.11 21.30 -18.13
CA GLY A 244 -12.23 21.15 -19.05
C GLY A 244 -12.81 22.48 -19.52
N THR A 245 -13.94 22.39 -20.19
CA THR A 245 -14.74 23.55 -20.62
C THR A 245 -16.17 23.35 -20.14
N LEU A 246 -16.68 24.28 -19.32
CA LEU A 246 -18.11 24.35 -19.03
C LEU A 246 -18.80 25.17 -20.12
N LYS A 247 -19.76 24.54 -20.79
CA LYS A 247 -20.72 25.21 -21.67
C LYS A 247 -22.03 25.37 -20.91
N MET A 248 -22.66 26.53 -21.03
CA MET A 248 -23.93 26.81 -20.37
C MET A 248 -24.78 27.81 -21.12
N ARG A 249 -26.10 27.70 -20.97
CA ARG A 249 -27.08 28.59 -21.58
C ARG A 249 -28.36 28.60 -20.75
N PRO A 250 -28.72 29.74 -20.14
CA PRO A 250 -30.09 29.96 -19.72
C PRO A 250 -31.01 29.94 -20.95
N VAL A 251 -32.14 29.24 -20.83
CA VAL A 251 -33.22 29.24 -21.81
C VAL A 251 -34.47 29.69 -21.09
N VAL A 252 -35.12 30.71 -21.63
CA VAL A 252 -36.30 31.30 -21.03
C VAL A 252 -37.47 31.19 -22.00
N THR A 253 -38.61 30.76 -21.46
CA THR A 253 -39.92 30.92 -22.10
C THR A 253 -40.66 32.05 -21.39
N VAL A 254 -41.35 32.92 -22.14
CA VAL A 254 -42.20 33.97 -21.58
C VAL A 254 -43.58 33.84 -22.19
N ASP A 255 -44.58 33.50 -21.38
CA ASP A 255 -45.95 33.25 -21.80
C ASP A 255 -46.77 34.55 -21.81
N SER A 256 -46.59 35.40 -20.79
CA SER A 256 -47.21 36.72 -20.72
C SER A 256 -46.33 37.74 -19.96
N VAL A 257 -46.56 39.03 -20.22
CA VAL A 257 -45.88 40.16 -19.55
C VAL A 257 -46.92 41.24 -19.28
N TYR A 258 -47.00 41.74 -18.05
CA TYR A 258 -48.03 42.68 -17.60
C TYR A 258 -49.46 42.25 -17.94
N GLY A 259 -49.74 40.93 -17.85
CA GLY A 259 -51.02 40.32 -18.21
C GLY A 259 -51.30 40.23 -19.73
N VAL A 260 -50.34 40.58 -20.59
CA VAL A 260 -50.46 40.50 -22.05
C VAL A 260 -49.73 39.26 -22.58
N PRO A 261 -50.41 38.32 -23.27
CA PRO A 261 -49.75 37.14 -23.86
C PRO A 261 -48.72 37.48 -24.92
N THR A 262 -47.64 36.71 -25.00
CA THR A 262 -46.55 36.89 -25.99
C THR A 262 -46.82 36.19 -27.34
N TYR A 263 -47.89 35.39 -27.43
CA TYR A 263 -48.31 34.64 -28.62
C TYR A 263 -47.21 33.81 -29.30
N GLY A 264 -46.32 33.18 -28.51
CA GLY A 264 -45.29 32.28 -29.05
C GLY A 264 -44.07 32.97 -29.66
N LEU A 265 -43.91 34.29 -29.46
CA LEU A 265 -42.63 34.99 -29.62
C LEU A 265 -41.65 34.71 -28.45
N GLY A 266 -42.06 33.86 -27.51
CA GLY A 266 -41.57 33.83 -26.12
C GLY A 266 -40.34 32.97 -25.82
N ASP A 267 -39.89 32.12 -26.75
CA ASP A 267 -38.70 31.30 -26.54
C ASP A 267 -37.45 32.06 -26.94
N PHE A 268 -36.67 32.51 -25.95
CA PHE A 268 -35.36 33.08 -26.23
C PHE A 268 -34.26 32.44 -25.38
N GLY A 269 -33.47 31.59 -26.06
CA GLY A 269 -32.14 31.24 -25.58
C GLY A 269 -31.27 32.50 -25.43
N PHE A 270 -30.45 32.49 -24.38
CA PHE A 270 -29.29 33.36 -24.27
C PHE A 270 -28.17 32.81 -25.17
N THR A 271 -27.16 33.63 -25.48
CA THR A 271 -25.94 33.11 -26.12
C THR A 271 -25.27 32.14 -25.15
N ALA A 272 -24.86 30.97 -25.64
CA ALA A 272 -24.15 30.01 -24.80
C ALA A 272 -22.80 30.58 -24.34
N VAL A 273 -22.58 30.60 -23.03
CA VAL A 273 -21.29 30.93 -22.43
C VAL A 273 -20.44 29.66 -22.41
N SER A 274 -19.18 29.80 -22.79
CA SER A 274 -18.16 28.75 -22.61
C SER A 274 -17.04 29.29 -21.74
N LYS A 275 -16.66 28.56 -20.69
CA LYS A 275 -15.51 28.88 -19.85
C LYS A 275 -14.63 27.66 -19.67
N ASP A 276 -13.37 27.82 -20.03
CA ASP A 276 -12.32 26.84 -19.73
C ASP A 276 -11.91 26.94 -18.26
N TYR A 277 -11.55 25.82 -17.67
CA TYR A 277 -11.06 25.71 -16.31
C TYR A 277 -9.94 24.70 -16.21
N VAL A 278 -8.98 24.99 -15.33
CA VAL A 278 -7.92 24.09 -14.91
C VAL A 278 -7.82 24.24 -13.39
N GLY A 279 -7.75 23.12 -12.68
CA GLY A 279 -7.58 23.11 -11.24
C GLY A 279 -6.14 22.94 -10.80
N GLU A 280 -5.84 23.41 -9.59
CA GLU A 280 -4.64 22.99 -8.88
C GLU A 280 -4.70 21.47 -8.60
N PRO A 281 -3.59 20.71 -8.80
CA PRO A 281 -3.56 19.28 -8.54
C PRO A 281 -3.94 18.92 -7.10
N GLN A 282 -4.94 18.05 -6.93
CA GLN A 282 -5.34 17.55 -5.62
C GLN A 282 -4.44 16.40 -5.19
N LYS A 283 -3.99 16.42 -3.94
CA LYS A 283 -3.26 15.28 -3.37
C LYS A 283 -4.19 14.10 -3.16
N VAL A 284 -3.74 12.93 -3.60
CA VAL A 284 -4.42 11.65 -3.42
C VAL A 284 -3.58 10.80 -2.48
N ALA A 285 -4.17 10.33 -1.39
CA ALA A 285 -3.57 9.35 -0.50
C ALA A 285 -4.35 8.04 -0.62
N PHE A 286 -3.63 6.93 -0.69
CA PHE A 286 -4.21 5.59 -0.66
C PHE A 286 -4.40 5.13 0.78
N ASP A 287 -5.35 4.22 0.98
CA ASP A 287 -5.39 3.39 2.20
C ASP A 287 -4.04 2.65 2.34
N ALA A 288 -3.57 2.46 3.58
CA ALA A 288 -2.29 1.80 3.83
C ALA A 288 -2.35 0.33 3.40
N ALA A 289 -1.45 -0.09 2.51
CA ALA A 289 -1.36 -1.46 2.03
C ALA A 289 -0.36 -2.26 2.87
N VAL A 290 -0.66 -3.53 3.11
CA VAL A 290 0.28 -4.47 3.76
C VAL A 290 0.73 -5.48 2.70
N PHE A 291 2.04 -5.53 2.47
CA PHE A 291 2.69 -6.48 1.58
C PHE A 291 3.29 -7.60 2.43
N HIS A 292 2.61 -8.73 2.46
CA HIS A 292 3.07 -9.91 3.19
C HIS A 292 4.09 -10.68 2.34
N ILE A 293 5.31 -10.82 2.87
CA ILE A 293 6.44 -11.50 2.22
C ILE A 293 6.71 -12.81 2.95
N PRO A 294 6.34 -13.98 2.39
CA PRO A 294 6.69 -15.27 2.97
C PRO A 294 8.18 -15.56 2.77
N LEU A 295 8.86 -16.03 3.82
CA LEU A 295 10.30 -16.32 3.80
C LEU A 295 10.56 -17.80 4.10
N ALA A 296 11.73 -18.31 3.70
CA ALA A 296 12.21 -19.62 4.14
C ALA A 296 12.99 -19.41 5.44
N ASN A 297 12.80 -20.27 6.44
CA ASN A 297 13.49 -20.18 7.73
C ASN A 297 13.96 -21.58 8.13
N VAL A 298 15.21 -21.89 7.83
CA VAL A 298 15.79 -23.23 7.90
C VAL A 298 16.53 -23.40 9.22
N LYS A 299 16.28 -24.50 9.92
CA LYS A 299 16.95 -24.87 11.18
C LYS A 299 17.70 -26.19 11.00
N VAL A 300 19.03 -26.13 11.12
CA VAL A 300 19.90 -27.31 11.22
C VAL A 300 20.15 -27.68 12.70
N PRO A 301 20.70 -28.87 13.01
CA PRO A 301 21.04 -29.23 14.39
C PRO A 301 22.06 -28.27 15.02
N SER A 302 21.74 -27.71 16.18
CA SER A 302 22.65 -26.87 16.98
C SER A 302 23.71 -27.66 17.78
N LYS A 303 23.71 -28.99 17.67
CA LYS A 303 24.68 -29.90 18.30
C LYS A 303 25.15 -30.92 17.27
N GLY A 304 26.42 -31.31 17.36
CA GLY A 304 26.97 -32.32 16.49
C GLY A 304 26.33 -33.71 16.68
N VAL A 305 26.35 -34.52 15.62
CA VAL A 305 25.70 -35.84 15.58
C VAL A 305 26.73 -36.97 15.63
N ASP A 306 26.77 -37.68 16.75
CA ASP A 306 27.61 -38.86 16.92
C ASP A 306 27.01 -40.11 16.25
N PHE A 307 27.81 -40.83 15.47
CA PHE A 307 27.49 -42.12 14.87
C PHE A 307 27.86 -43.30 15.79
N GLY A 308 28.56 -43.04 16.90
CA GLY A 308 29.05 -44.04 17.83
C GLY A 308 30.29 -44.77 17.29
N THR A 309 30.44 -46.04 17.63
CA THR A 309 31.59 -46.84 17.18
C THR A 309 31.33 -47.49 15.82
N VAL A 310 32.13 -47.14 14.81
CA VAL A 310 32.08 -47.68 13.45
C VAL A 310 33.45 -48.20 13.04
N LYS A 311 33.55 -49.52 12.80
CA LYS A 311 34.81 -50.19 12.41
C LYS A 311 35.25 -49.81 11.00
N ALA A 312 36.55 -49.82 10.74
CA ALA A 312 37.14 -49.62 9.41
C ALA A 312 36.43 -50.45 8.32
N GLY A 313 36.14 -49.80 7.19
CA GLY A 313 35.50 -50.41 6.03
C GLY A 313 34.01 -50.78 6.20
N LYS A 314 33.42 -50.63 7.40
CA LYS A 314 31.98 -50.75 7.63
C LYS A 314 31.27 -49.43 7.35
N GLN A 315 29.96 -49.51 7.16
CA GLN A 315 29.11 -48.36 6.91
C GLN A 315 28.12 -48.18 8.06
N ALA A 316 27.87 -46.92 8.43
CA ALA A 316 26.79 -46.50 9.30
C ALA A 316 25.99 -45.37 8.63
N GLU A 317 24.74 -45.20 9.04
CA GLU A 317 23.84 -44.18 8.49
C GLU A 317 23.03 -43.56 9.63
N LYS A 318 22.82 -42.25 9.59
CA LYS A 318 21.88 -41.54 10.47
C LYS A 318 20.99 -40.62 9.65
N SER A 319 19.70 -40.65 9.98
CA SER A 319 18.75 -39.62 9.60
C SER A 319 18.92 -38.43 10.54
N ILE A 320 19.07 -37.23 9.97
CA ILE A 320 19.28 -35.97 10.68
C ILE A 320 18.17 -35.02 10.24
N LYS A 321 17.29 -34.63 11.17
CA LYS A 321 16.20 -33.70 10.86
C LYS A 321 16.75 -32.31 10.57
N ILE A 322 16.25 -31.72 9.48
CA ILE A 322 16.34 -30.31 9.14
C ILE A 322 14.90 -29.81 9.01
N THR A 323 14.57 -28.68 9.62
CA THR A 323 13.21 -28.12 9.61
C THR A 323 13.20 -26.79 8.86
N ASN A 324 12.17 -26.54 8.08
CA ASN A 324 11.85 -25.21 7.55
C ASN A 324 10.61 -24.70 8.28
N THR A 325 10.76 -23.75 9.20
CA THR A 325 9.62 -23.10 9.89
C THR A 325 8.94 -22.06 9.01
N GLY A 326 9.64 -21.59 7.98
CA GLY A 326 9.22 -20.54 7.06
C GLY A 326 7.92 -20.80 6.29
N GLU A 327 7.31 -19.71 5.85
CA GLU A 327 6.08 -19.68 5.06
C GLU A 327 6.34 -19.90 3.56
N LEU A 328 7.58 -19.70 3.11
CA LEU A 328 8.08 -20.12 1.80
C LEU A 328 8.73 -21.50 1.89
N GLY A 329 8.69 -22.25 0.79
CA GLY A 329 9.45 -23.50 0.66
C GLY A 329 10.97 -23.25 0.62
N ALA A 330 11.72 -24.08 1.36
CA ALA A 330 13.17 -24.04 1.35
C ALA A 330 13.74 -24.97 0.27
N ILE A 331 14.87 -24.60 -0.33
CA ILE A 331 15.64 -25.48 -1.21
C ILE A 331 17.05 -25.61 -0.64
N LEU A 332 17.46 -26.84 -0.37
CA LEU A 332 18.67 -27.19 0.36
C LEU A 332 19.70 -27.86 -0.56
N THR A 333 20.98 -27.56 -0.33
CA THR A 333 22.12 -28.32 -0.88
C THR A 333 23.14 -28.61 0.20
N PHE A 334 23.86 -29.71 0.07
CA PHE A 334 24.69 -30.28 1.13
C PHE A 334 26.13 -30.53 0.67
N THR A 335 27.10 -30.19 1.51
CA THR A 335 28.50 -30.62 1.33
C THR A 335 29.06 -31.17 2.65
N SER A 336 30.04 -32.07 2.54
CA SER A 336 30.80 -32.62 3.67
C SER A 336 32.26 -32.21 3.52
N SER A 337 32.91 -31.84 4.63
CA SER A 337 34.34 -31.55 4.66
C SER A 337 35.23 -32.80 4.54
N ASP A 338 34.70 -34.00 4.78
CA ASP A 338 35.43 -35.28 4.67
C ASP A 338 34.62 -36.27 3.81
N PRO A 339 35.21 -36.85 2.73
CA PRO A 339 34.53 -37.83 1.86
C PRO A 339 34.18 -39.17 2.54
N GLN A 340 34.68 -39.45 3.75
CA GLN A 340 34.19 -40.57 4.57
C GLN A 340 32.73 -40.39 5.00
N PHE A 341 32.26 -39.14 5.11
CA PHE A 341 30.87 -38.78 5.35
C PHE A 341 30.24 -38.32 4.02
N SER A 342 29.22 -39.04 3.58
CA SER A 342 28.53 -38.78 2.32
C SER A 342 27.10 -38.29 2.56
N VAL A 343 26.73 -37.27 1.78
CA VAL A 343 25.45 -36.55 1.80
C VAL A 343 24.82 -36.58 0.39
N PRO A 344 23.52 -36.25 0.22
CA PRO A 344 22.91 -36.08 -1.09
C PRO A 344 23.65 -35.05 -1.94
N LYS A 345 23.76 -35.31 -3.25
CA LYS A 345 24.41 -34.40 -4.21
C LYS A 345 23.44 -33.46 -4.90
N ASP A 346 22.20 -33.90 -5.06
CA ASP A 346 21.14 -33.14 -5.70
C ASP A 346 20.50 -32.16 -4.70
N SER A 347 19.90 -31.09 -5.20
CA SER A 347 19.13 -30.16 -4.36
C SER A 347 17.84 -30.81 -3.86
N VAL A 348 17.46 -30.49 -2.63
CA VAL A 348 16.26 -31.01 -1.96
C VAL A 348 15.29 -29.86 -1.73
N GLN A 349 14.01 -30.06 -2.06
CA GLN A 349 12.95 -29.11 -1.71
C GLN A 349 12.27 -29.54 -0.41
N VAL A 350 12.07 -28.59 0.49
CA VAL A 350 11.31 -28.73 1.74
C VAL A 350 10.13 -27.77 1.67
N GLY A 351 8.92 -28.26 1.93
CA GLY A 351 7.72 -27.41 1.97
C GLY A 351 7.83 -26.32 3.04
N SER A 352 6.95 -25.33 2.96
CA SER A 352 6.75 -24.41 4.09
C SER A 352 6.27 -25.17 5.32
N LYS A 353 6.75 -24.78 6.50
CA LYS A 353 6.46 -25.43 7.79
C LYS A 353 6.71 -26.95 7.77
N GLY A 354 7.73 -27.38 7.01
CA GLY A 354 8.03 -28.77 6.68
C GLY A 354 9.36 -29.29 7.24
N ASP A 355 9.48 -30.61 7.34
CA ASP A 355 10.70 -31.31 7.78
C ASP A 355 11.35 -32.07 6.62
N TYR A 356 12.68 -32.22 6.68
CA TYR A 356 13.47 -33.12 5.84
C TYR A 356 14.44 -33.95 6.67
N ASP A 357 14.42 -35.25 6.44
CA ASP A 357 15.27 -36.25 7.11
C ASP A 357 16.53 -36.50 6.25
N LEU A 358 17.60 -35.76 6.53
CA LEU A 358 18.88 -35.86 5.83
C LEU A 358 19.61 -37.16 6.21
N ALA A 359 19.68 -38.10 5.28
CA ALA A 359 20.47 -39.33 5.43
C ALA A 359 21.98 -39.06 5.22
N VAL A 360 22.75 -39.05 6.31
CA VAL A 360 24.22 -38.96 6.27
C VAL A 360 24.82 -40.34 6.47
N LYS A 361 25.73 -40.74 5.55
CA LYS A 361 26.35 -42.07 5.52
C LYS A 361 27.86 -41.99 5.79
N LEU A 362 28.32 -42.65 6.83
CA LEU A 362 29.73 -42.75 7.21
C LEU A 362 30.33 -44.10 6.77
N LYS A 363 31.52 -44.06 6.15
CA LYS A 363 32.37 -45.23 5.88
C LYS A 363 33.85 -44.93 6.23
N PRO A 364 34.32 -45.26 7.45
CA PRO A 364 35.68 -44.96 7.87
C PRO A 364 36.71 -45.78 7.09
N ALA A 365 37.80 -45.15 6.65
CA ALA A 365 38.89 -45.86 5.96
C ALA A 365 39.80 -46.65 6.92
N ASN A 366 40.01 -46.12 8.13
CA ASN A 366 40.85 -46.68 9.18
C ASN A 366 40.06 -46.74 10.50
N ASP A 367 40.55 -47.53 11.47
CA ASP A 367 40.05 -47.45 12.84
C ASP A 367 40.63 -46.20 13.52
N GLY A 368 39.77 -45.41 14.17
CA GLY A 368 40.12 -44.12 14.77
C GLY A 368 38.97 -43.13 14.70
N SER A 369 39.11 -41.98 15.37
CA SER A 369 38.15 -40.87 15.34
C SER A 369 37.98 -40.33 13.91
N ALA A 370 36.74 -40.19 13.46
CA ALA A 370 36.40 -39.57 12.19
C ALA A 370 35.36 -38.47 12.43
N SER A 371 35.51 -37.32 11.76
CA SER A 371 34.60 -36.18 11.89
C SER A 371 34.53 -35.34 10.62
N ALA A 372 33.37 -34.78 10.32
CA ALA A 372 33.18 -33.80 9.27
C ALA A 372 32.32 -32.63 9.74
N THR A 373 32.53 -31.47 9.14
CA THR A 373 31.52 -30.40 9.10
C THR A 373 30.62 -30.67 7.91
N ILE A 374 29.31 -30.73 8.16
CA ILE A 374 28.29 -30.71 7.11
C ILE A 374 27.85 -29.26 6.93
N THR A 375 27.96 -28.76 5.71
CA THR A 375 27.46 -27.43 5.33
C THR A 375 26.13 -27.61 4.61
N VAL A 376 25.11 -26.87 5.06
CA VAL A 376 23.79 -26.76 4.47
C VAL A 376 23.68 -25.36 3.86
N LYS A 377 23.48 -25.30 2.54
CA LYS A 377 23.16 -24.05 1.84
C LYS A 377 21.69 -24.02 1.49
N SER A 378 21.04 -22.88 1.69
CA SER A 378 19.62 -22.70 1.43
C SER A 378 19.27 -21.32 0.88
N ASN A 379 17.99 -21.13 0.56
CA ASN A 379 17.41 -19.83 0.21
C ASN A 379 16.79 -19.09 1.42
N ASP A 380 17.06 -19.52 2.64
CA ASP A 380 16.82 -18.74 3.85
C ASP A 380 17.55 -17.37 3.74
N PRO A 381 16.87 -16.23 3.90
CA PRO A 381 17.48 -14.92 3.68
C PRO A 381 18.51 -14.56 4.75
N ASP A 382 18.26 -14.88 6.03
CA ASP A 382 19.15 -14.52 7.13
C ASP A 382 20.14 -15.62 7.50
N SER A 383 19.85 -16.87 7.16
CA SER A 383 20.69 -18.04 7.41
C SER A 383 20.95 -18.90 6.14
N PRO A 384 21.45 -18.31 5.02
CA PRO A 384 21.63 -18.97 3.72
C PRO A 384 22.74 -20.03 3.70
N GLU A 385 23.66 -20.00 4.66
CA GLU A 385 24.64 -21.05 4.91
C GLU A 385 24.67 -21.34 6.42
N GLN A 386 24.46 -22.61 6.78
CA GLN A 386 24.51 -23.11 8.15
C GLN A 386 25.39 -24.37 8.20
N THR A 387 25.97 -24.67 9.35
CA THR A 387 26.83 -25.86 9.51
C THR A 387 26.56 -26.61 10.80
N PHE A 388 26.83 -27.91 10.80
CA PHE A 388 26.84 -28.74 12.01
C PHE A 388 27.90 -29.85 11.89
N ARG A 389 28.41 -30.34 13.02
CA ARG A 389 29.41 -31.43 13.03
C ARG A 389 28.76 -32.81 13.02
N VAL A 390 29.42 -33.76 12.36
CA VAL A 390 29.15 -35.20 12.45
C VAL A 390 30.43 -35.92 12.83
N GLY A 391 30.33 -37.04 13.54
CA GLY A 391 31.51 -37.72 14.05
C GLY A 391 31.26 -39.15 14.49
N ALA A 392 32.34 -39.89 14.73
CA ALA A 392 32.33 -41.26 15.19
C ALA A 392 33.60 -41.60 15.98
N ASN A 393 33.61 -42.75 16.64
CA ASN A 393 34.78 -43.31 17.31
C ASN A 393 35.44 -42.35 18.33
N GLY A 394 34.63 -41.55 19.03
CA GLY A 394 35.11 -40.60 20.03
C GLY A 394 35.67 -39.28 19.48
N ALA A 395 35.37 -38.93 18.22
CA ALA A 395 35.67 -37.60 17.69
C ALA A 395 34.92 -36.49 18.47
N SER A 396 35.56 -35.32 18.59
CA SER A 396 34.88 -34.15 19.17
C SER A 396 33.80 -33.62 18.22
N LEU A 397 32.71 -33.14 18.81
CA LEU A 397 31.51 -32.65 18.12
C LEU A 397 31.15 -31.20 18.47
N ASP A 398 31.91 -30.59 19.38
CA ASP A 398 31.74 -29.20 19.76
C ASP A 398 32.13 -28.29 18.58
N SER A 399 31.41 -27.21 18.37
CA SER A 399 31.78 -26.16 17.43
C SER A 399 32.99 -25.38 17.97
N ASP A 400 33.96 -25.05 17.13
CA ASP A 400 35.19 -24.32 17.53
C ASP A 400 34.95 -22.85 17.93
N ASP A 401 33.70 -22.45 18.18
CA ASP A 401 33.23 -21.07 18.40
C ASP A 401 33.10 -20.69 19.89
N ASP A 402 33.45 -21.61 20.81
CA ASP A 402 33.29 -21.45 22.27
C ASP A 402 34.66 -21.35 23.00
N SER A 403 35.68 -20.82 22.30
CA SER A 403 37.04 -20.67 22.83
C SER A 403 37.33 -19.28 23.43
N ASP A 404 36.41 -18.72 24.22
CA ASP A 404 36.75 -17.63 25.15
C ASP A 404 36.11 -17.83 26.54
N SER A 405 36.82 -18.57 27.39
CA SER A 405 36.69 -18.48 28.84
C SER A 405 38.05 -18.72 29.49
N PRO A 406 38.73 -17.66 29.98
CA PRO A 406 40.04 -17.77 30.62
C PRO A 406 40.01 -18.72 31.82
N GLY A 407 40.79 -19.80 31.73
CA GLY A 407 40.64 -20.97 32.60
C GLY A 407 40.85 -20.70 34.10
N HIS A 408 39.90 -21.15 34.92
CA HIS A 408 40.08 -21.24 36.37
C HIS A 408 41.02 -22.42 36.72
N ARG A 409 42.33 -22.16 36.69
CA ARG A 409 43.34 -23.09 37.22
C ARG A 409 43.21 -23.19 38.74
N GLY A 410 42.45 -24.17 39.21
CA GLY A 410 42.51 -24.59 40.61
C GLY A 410 43.86 -25.24 40.91
N ASN A 411 44.54 -24.74 41.95
CA ASN A 411 45.56 -25.50 42.67
C ASN A 411 45.51 -25.07 44.14
N GLY A 412 45.07 -25.96 45.02
CA GLY A 412 45.07 -25.71 46.46
C GLY A 412 46.33 -26.27 47.11
N VAL A 413 46.86 -25.61 48.14
CA VAL A 413 46.73 -26.03 49.55
C VAL A 413 47.19 -24.91 50.49
N ASP A 414 46.84 -25.07 51.77
CA ASP A 414 47.37 -24.40 52.97
C ASP A 414 47.18 -22.89 53.18
N ARG A 415 46.22 -22.60 54.07
CA ARG A 415 46.18 -21.40 54.92
C ARG A 415 46.63 -21.79 56.33
N LEU A 416 47.57 -21.02 56.91
CA LEU A 416 47.65 -20.66 58.34
C LEU A 416 48.90 -19.77 58.55
N GLY A 417 48.75 -18.59 59.16
CA GLY A 417 49.89 -17.72 59.49
C GLY A 417 49.63 -16.20 59.45
N ASP A 418 49.12 -15.67 60.56
CA ASP A 418 49.53 -14.41 61.21
C ASP A 418 49.73 -13.06 60.48
N LEU A 419 48.82 -12.14 60.83
CA LEU A 419 49.09 -10.82 61.43
C LEU A 419 49.60 -9.63 60.54
N PRO A 420 49.44 -8.37 61.00
CA PRO A 420 48.94 -7.30 60.12
C PRO A 420 49.96 -6.22 59.73
N MET A 421 49.65 -5.50 58.65
CA MET A 421 50.34 -4.26 58.27
C MET A 421 49.53 -3.00 58.62
N PRO A 422 50.14 -1.98 59.25
CA PRO A 422 49.56 -0.66 59.41
C PRO A 422 50.12 0.38 58.42
N SER A 423 49.26 1.35 58.08
CA SER A 423 49.56 2.78 57.83
C SER A 423 50.49 3.27 56.70
N SER A 424 50.01 4.35 56.07
CA SER A 424 50.74 5.46 55.40
C SER A 424 51.53 5.18 54.10
N GLY A 425 51.52 6.07 53.10
CA GLY A 425 50.77 7.33 52.96
C GLY A 425 51.30 8.24 51.82
N CYS A 426 50.52 9.28 51.48
CA CYS A 426 50.84 10.37 50.52
C CYS A 426 50.96 9.96 49.02
N SER A 427 50.68 10.83 48.02
CA SER A 427 50.51 12.29 48.05
C SER A 427 49.44 12.87 47.10
N VAL A 428 48.89 14.01 47.52
CA VAL A 428 48.17 15.11 46.81
C VAL A 428 48.89 15.51 45.48
N ALA A 429 48.31 16.16 44.46
CA ALA A 429 47.27 17.19 44.50
C ALA A 429 46.49 17.50 43.18
N SER A 430 45.25 18.02 43.36
CA SER A 430 44.50 19.10 42.65
C SER A 430 44.73 19.38 41.14
N THR A 431 43.70 19.66 40.31
CA THR A 431 42.90 20.92 40.38
C THR A 431 41.59 20.95 39.53
N HIS A 432 40.62 21.78 39.97
CA HIS A 432 39.50 22.46 39.25
C HIS A 432 38.44 21.62 38.49
N ARG A 433 37.13 21.73 38.82
CA ARG A 433 36.12 22.77 38.45
C ARG A 433 35.97 22.95 36.92
N ALA A 434 34.80 22.99 36.29
CA ALA A 434 33.38 22.75 36.65
C ALA A 434 32.62 22.39 35.33
N SER A 435 31.30 22.26 35.15
CA SER A 435 30.04 22.46 35.90
C SER A 435 28.93 21.67 35.15
N GLY A 436 27.69 21.45 35.62
CA GLY A 436 26.96 22.02 36.76
C GLY A 436 25.79 22.93 36.35
N PHE A 437 24.76 22.41 35.66
CA PHE A 437 23.40 22.99 35.65
C PHE A 437 22.36 21.93 35.24
N GLY A 438 21.22 21.88 35.93
CA GLY A 438 20.09 21.02 35.58
C GLY A 438 18.79 21.56 36.16
N TRP A 439 17.69 21.29 35.45
CA TRP A 439 16.29 21.42 35.84
C TRP A 439 15.57 20.26 35.09
N ALA A 440 14.91 19.25 35.67
CA ALA A 440 13.94 19.17 36.78
C ALA A 440 12.48 19.53 36.35
N GLY A 441 11.59 18.52 36.38
CA GLY A 441 10.14 18.62 36.08
C GLY A 441 9.68 17.53 35.10
N LEU A 442 9.24 16.35 35.54
CA LEU A 442 7.84 15.98 35.88
C LEU A 442 6.88 15.95 34.66
N GLY A 443 6.14 14.87 34.36
CA GLY A 443 6.04 13.54 35.00
C GLY A 443 4.86 12.71 34.42
N ALA A 444 4.62 11.52 35.00
CA ALA A 444 3.52 10.57 34.72
C ALA A 444 3.49 9.91 33.30
N GLY A 445 3.03 8.66 33.12
CA GLY A 445 2.64 7.66 34.13
C GLY A 445 1.47 6.77 33.71
N LEU A 446 1.79 5.58 33.16
CA LEU A 446 0.96 4.35 33.09
C LEU A 446 -0.40 4.37 32.36
N GLY A 447 -0.64 3.33 31.54
CA GLY A 447 -1.92 3.14 30.84
C GLY A 447 -2.00 1.87 29.98
N LEU A 448 -1.63 0.69 30.51
CA LEU A 448 -1.91 -0.59 29.86
C LEU A 448 -3.39 -0.99 30.05
N ALA A 449 -4.08 -1.41 28.98
CA ALA A 449 -5.27 -2.26 29.08
C ALA A 449 -5.50 -3.04 27.78
N ALA A 450 -5.66 -4.37 27.89
CA ALA A 450 -6.06 -5.24 26.79
C ALA A 450 -7.07 -6.30 27.27
N LEU A 451 -7.91 -6.76 26.34
CA LEU A 451 -8.70 -8.02 26.38
C LEU A 451 -9.78 -8.19 27.47
N VAL A 452 -11.04 -8.40 27.04
CA VAL A 452 -11.68 -9.73 26.86
C VAL A 452 -13.17 -9.56 26.51
N ALA A 453 -13.71 -10.44 25.65
CA ALA A 453 -15.08 -10.43 25.15
C ALA A 453 -16.17 -10.81 26.18
N ARG A 454 -17.45 -10.54 25.86
CA ARG A 454 -18.57 -11.35 26.38
C ARG A 454 -19.67 -11.60 25.35
N ARG A 455 -20.15 -12.85 25.35
CA ARG A 455 -21.18 -13.42 24.47
C ARG A 455 -22.61 -12.95 24.79
N SER A 456 -23.46 -13.13 23.78
CA SER A 456 -24.92 -13.02 23.70
C SER A 456 -25.77 -13.50 24.89
N ARG A 457 -27.01 -12.95 24.98
CA ARG A 457 -28.23 -13.72 25.29
C ARG A 457 -29.53 -13.06 24.79
N HIS A 458 -30.47 -13.92 24.40
CA HIS A 458 -31.84 -13.63 23.92
C HIS A 458 -32.80 -13.26 25.07
N SER A 459 -33.78 -12.38 24.80
CA SER A 459 -35.15 -12.34 25.39
C SER A 459 -35.90 -11.12 24.79
N SER A 460 -36.70 -11.25 23.72
CA SER A 460 -38.16 -11.49 23.72
C SER A 460 -39.02 -10.43 24.46
N ARG A 461 -39.68 -9.56 23.67
CA ARG A 461 -41.12 -9.16 23.62
C ARG A 461 -42.01 -9.23 24.88
N PRO A 462 -43.10 -8.43 25.00
CA PRO A 462 -43.93 -7.83 23.92
C PRO A 462 -43.40 -6.54 23.30
#